data_AF-A0A2V6JB19-F1
#
_entry.id   AF-A0A2V6JB19-F1
#
_cell.length_a   1.000
_cell.length_b   1.000
_cell.length_c   1.000
_cell.angle_alpha   90.00
_cell.angle_beta   90.00
_cell.angle_gamma   90.00
#
_symmetry.space_group_name_H-M   'P 1'
#
loop_
_entity.id
_entity.type
_entity.pdbx_description
1 polymer ?
#
loop_
_entity_poly.entity_id
_entity_poly.type
_entity_poly.pdbx_seq_one_letter_code
_entity_poly.pdbx_strand_id
1 'polypeptide(L)'
;MAAATALVTVVSLIWLSKTVDYLAEWQDPRSIWYAATRKTNDFHVYYELGWEYLDKSARLGTRLRNSPLPAEQSKQLASLLWKDDARLPQLLSELSTDQHTGPAENAFKEHLQSKASENFDRALATKGEHLMPDLFLSRGVLLLDKGDMQSAKKQFVAELDELAQLPSPEARQEALIACYYNLAVAEEGLGNSREALSRIRLAEQEQDQLGRTIIPGLSDDRQKLESTVTNRDHE
;
A
#
# COMPACT_ATOMS: atom_id res chain seq x y z
N MET A 1 32.01 -44.85 -12.25
CA MET A 1 32.38 -43.62 -12.99
C MET A 1 31.16 -43.05 -13.71
N ALA A 2 30.61 -43.70 -14.74
CA ALA A 2 29.47 -43.17 -15.52
C ALA A 2 28.21 -42.83 -14.69
N ALA A 3 27.84 -43.65 -13.71
CA ALA A 3 26.66 -43.40 -12.85
C ALA A 3 26.83 -42.18 -11.94
N ALA A 4 28.04 -41.94 -11.42
CA ALA A 4 28.33 -40.78 -10.58
C ALA A 4 28.35 -39.49 -11.42
N THR A 5 28.92 -39.55 -12.63
CA THR A 5 28.88 -38.43 -13.58
C THR A 5 27.45 -38.10 -13.98
N ALA A 6 26.63 -39.11 -14.30
CA ALA A 6 25.22 -38.91 -14.63
C ALA A 6 24.42 -38.29 -13.46
N LEU A 7 24.66 -38.76 -12.22
CA LEU A 7 24.03 -38.20 -11.03
C LEU A 7 24.40 -36.72 -10.84
N VAL A 8 25.70 -36.37 -10.95
CA VAL A 8 26.17 -34.98 -10.83
C VAL A 8 25.56 -34.11 -11.93
N THR A 9 25.49 -34.59 -13.17
CA THR A 9 24.86 -33.84 -14.27
C THR A 9 23.38 -33.59 -14.00
N VAL A 10 22.64 -34.60 -13.53
CA VAL A 10 21.21 -34.45 -13.20
C VAL A 10 21.00 -33.45 -12.06
N VAL A 11 21.78 -33.55 -10.99
CA VAL A 11 21.69 -32.62 -9.86
C VAL A 11 22.02 -31.18 -10.30
N SER A 12 23.06 -31.00 -11.11
CA SER A 12 23.44 -29.68 -11.65
C SER A 12 22.35 -29.08 -12.54
N LEU A 13 21.69 -29.89 -13.37
CA LEU A 13 20.58 -29.42 -14.22
C LEU A 13 19.35 -29.03 -13.38
N ILE A 14 19.02 -29.81 -12.35
CA ILE A 14 17.93 -29.48 -11.41
C ILE A 14 18.25 -28.18 -10.69
N TRP A 15 19.48 -28.03 -10.18
CA TRP A 15 19.90 -26.82 -9.49
C TRP A 15 19.85 -25.59 -10.41
N LEU A 16 20.37 -25.70 -11.64
CA LEU A 16 20.32 -24.63 -12.63
C LEU A 16 18.87 -24.23 -12.95
N SER A 17 17.99 -25.20 -13.17
CA SER A 17 16.56 -24.94 -13.41
C SER A 17 15.93 -24.19 -12.24
N LYS A 18 16.18 -24.62 -11.00
CA LYS A 18 15.63 -23.97 -9.80
C LYS A 18 16.17 -22.54 -9.61
N THR A 19 17.44 -22.31 -9.93
CA THR A 19 18.03 -20.98 -9.88
C THR A 19 17.41 -20.06 -10.93
N VAL A 20 17.20 -20.56 -12.15
CA VAL A 20 16.52 -19.78 -13.21
C VAL A 20 15.08 -19.45 -12.84
N ASP A 21 14.33 -20.42 -12.31
CA ASP A 21 12.95 -20.20 -11.83
C ASP A 21 12.92 -19.13 -10.73
N TYR A 22 13.83 -19.21 -9.75
CA TYR A 22 13.93 -18.23 -8.68
C TYR A 22 14.26 -16.83 -9.19
N LEU A 23 15.21 -16.70 -10.12
CA LEU A 23 15.55 -15.41 -10.74
C LEU A 23 14.36 -14.83 -11.53
N ALA A 24 13.56 -15.68 -12.18
CA ALA A 24 12.36 -15.24 -12.88
C ALA A 24 11.30 -14.68 -11.92
N GLU A 25 11.22 -15.17 -10.67
CA GLU A 25 10.31 -14.63 -9.65
C GLU A 25 10.67 -13.19 -9.25
N TRP A 26 11.97 -12.86 -9.20
CA TRP A 26 12.44 -11.49 -8.93
C TRP A 26 12.19 -10.52 -10.09
N GLN A 27 12.03 -11.05 -11.31
CA GLN A 27 11.77 -10.27 -12.51
C GLN A 27 10.28 -10.20 -12.85
N ASP A 28 9.40 -10.87 -12.08
CA ASP A 28 7.96 -10.84 -12.31
C ASP A 28 7.42 -9.43 -12.02
N PRO A 29 6.81 -8.73 -13.02
CA PRO A 29 6.26 -7.40 -12.82
C PRO A 29 5.22 -7.31 -11.68
N ARG A 30 4.58 -8.43 -11.32
CA ARG A 30 3.58 -8.48 -10.24
C ARG A 30 4.20 -8.35 -8.84
N SER A 31 5.50 -8.61 -8.68
CA SER A 31 6.27 -8.77 -7.43
C SER A 31 6.63 -10.22 -7.11
N ILE A 32 7.77 -10.41 -6.44
CA ILE A 32 8.20 -11.69 -5.87
C ILE A 32 7.15 -12.29 -4.92
N TRP A 33 6.40 -11.45 -4.21
CA TRP A 33 5.35 -11.88 -3.30
C TRP A 33 4.20 -12.61 -4.03
N TYR A 34 3.99 -12.31 -5.31
CA TYR A 34 3.04 -13.06 -6.15
C TYR A 34 3.44 -14.53 -6.28
N ALA A 35 4.72 -14.83 -6.46
CA ALA A 35 5.20 -16.20 -6.49
C ALA A 35 5.12 -16.86 -5.10
N ALA A 36 5.42 -16.10 -4.04
CA ALA A 36 5.35 -16.58 -2.67
C ALA A 36 3.92 -16.98 -2.24
N THR A 37 2.89 -16.19 -2.57
CA THR A 37 1.48 -16.54 -2.25
C THR A 37 1.00 -17.86 -2.86
N ARG A 38 1.68 -18.36 -3.90
CA ARG A 38 1.38 -19.66 -4.53
C ARG A 38 2.04 -20.84 -3.83
N LYS A 39 2.99 -20.56 -2.92
CA LYS A 39 3.82 -21.56 -2.22
C LYS A 39 3.50 -21.63 -0.73
N THR A 40 2.95 -20.56 -0.15
CA THR A 40 2.61 -20.48 1.26
C THR A 40 1.28 -19.78 1.49
N ASN A 41 0.63 -20.07 2.61
CA ASN A 41 -0.57 -19.41 3.10
C ASN A 41 -0.24 -18.48 4.29
N ASP A 42 0.93 -17.84 4.24
CA ASP A 42 1.43 -16.94 5.27
C ASP A 42 0.81 -15.54 5.14
N PHE A 43 0.31 -14.99 6.24
CA PHE A 43 -0.35 -13.69 6.27
C PHE A 43 0.60 -12.54 5.91
N HIS A 44 1.88 -12.62 6.27
CA HIS A 44 2.87 -11.61 5.89
C HIS A 44 3.03 -11.56 4.38
N VAL A 45 3.07 -12.71 3.72
CA VAL A 45 3.21 -12.79 2.26
C VAL A 45 2.01 -12.16 1.55
N TYR A 46 0.80 -12.36 2.07
CA TYR A 46 -0.40 -11.67 1.55
C TYR A 46 -0.35 -10.17 1.81
N TYR A 47 0.05 -9.74 3.01
CA TYR A 47 0.21 -8.32 3.32
C TYR A 47 1.18 -7.63 2.35
N GLU A 48 2.37 -8.20 2.14
CA GLU A 48 3.39 -7.65 1.26
C GLU A 48 2.91 -7.57 -0.20
N LEU A 49 2.22 -8.60 -0.70
CA LEU A 49 1.62 -8.54 -2.03
C LEU A 49 0.51 -7.48 -2.12
N GLY A 50 -0.28 -7.32 -1.06
CA GLY A 50 -1.29 -6.27 -0.97
C GLY A 50 -0.66 -4.87 -1.02
N TRP A 51 0.41 -4.67 -0.25
CA TRP A 51 1.18 -3.44 -0.23
C TRP A 51 1.75 -3.12 -1.62
N GLU A 52 2.32 -4.11 -2.30
CA GLU A 52 2.89 -3.94 -3.64
C GLU A 52 1.88 -3.45 -4.66
N TYR A 53 0.66 -4.01 -4.64
CA TYR A 53 -0.40 -3.54 -5.51
C TYR A 53 -0.90 -2.14 -5.13
N LEU A 54 -0.96 -1.83 -3.82
CA LEU A 54 -1.31 -0.51 -3.34
C LEU A 54 -0.28 0.54 -3.79
N ASP A 55 1.02 0.27 -3.61
CA ASP A 55 2.11 1.15 -4.05
C ASP A 55 2.07 1.39 -5.56
N LYS A 56 1.96 0.32 -6.36
CA LYS A 56 1.84 0.43 -7.82
C LYS A 56 0.62 1.27 -8.23
N SER A 57 -0.51 1.12 -7.54
CA SER A 57 -1.71 1.93 -7.79
C SER A 57 -1.54 3.41 -7.41
N ALA A 58 -0.76 3.69 -6.36
CA ALA A 58 -0.49 5.04 -5.86
C ALA A 58 0.46 5.84 -6.76
N ARG A 59 1.06 5.17 -7.75
CA ARG A 59 1.94 5.73 -8.80
C ARG A 59 1.22 5.97 -10.13
N LEU A 60 -0.09 5.75 -10.17
CA LEU A 60 -0.95 5.96 -11.35
C LEU A 60 -1.95 7.09 -11.14
N GLY A 61 -2.33 7.74 -12.23
CA GLY A 61 -3.27 8.86 -12.25
C GLY A 61 -2.63 10.21 -11.88
N THR A 62 -3.46 11.23 -11.68
CA THR A 62 -2.99 12.62 -11.46
C THR A 62 -2.59 12.95 -10.03
N ARG A 63 -3.13 12.22 -9.05
CA ARG A 63 -2.84 12.40 -7.62
C ARG A 63 -1.92 11.27 -7.18
N LEU A 64 -0.64 11.50 -7.40
CA LEU A 64 0.41 10.54 -7.07
C LEU A 64 0.81 10.70 -5.60
N ARG A 65 0.84 9.59 -4.87
CA ARG A 65 1.49 9.56 -3.54
C ARG A 65 2.97 9.21 -3.63
N ASN A 66 3.34 8.44 -4.65
CA ASN A 66 4.70 7.97 -4.91
C ASN A 66 5.14 8.33 -6.32
N SER A 67 6.45 8.38 -6.55
CA SER A 67 7.01 8.68 -7.87
C SER A 67 6.49 7.70 -8.93
N PRO A 68 6.14 8.18 -10.15
CA PRO A 68 5.65 7.34 -11.24
C PRO A 68 6.56 6.14 -11.49
N LEU A 69 5.97 5.00 -11.87
CA LEU A 69 6.75 3.90 -12.41
C LEU A 69 7.27 4.27 -13.80
N PRO A 70 8.46 3.77 -14.20
CA PRO A 70 8.90 3.85 -15.58
C PRO A 70 7.83 3.28 -16.53
N ALA A 71 7.55 3.97 -17.64
CA ALA A 71 6.46 3.61 -18.55
C ALA A 71 6.52 2.14 -19.00
N GLU A 72 7.70 1.60 -19.27
CA GLU A 72 7.87 0.20 -19.66
C GLU A 72 7.49 -0.80 -18.56
N GLN A 73 7.76 -0.48 -17.29
CA GLN A 73 7.33 -1.33 -16.17
C GLN A 73 5.80 -1.32 -16.03
N SER A 74 5.17 -0.15 -16.17
CA SER A 74 3.71 -0.02 -16.16
C SER A 74 3.07 -0.82 -17.30
N LYS A 75 3.63 -0.74 -18.51
CA LYS A 75 3.15 -1.49 -19.68
C LYS A 75 3.30 -3.00 -19.51
N GLN A 76 4.43 -3.47 -18.97
CA GLN A 76 4.65 -4.89 -18.70
C GLN A 76 3.66 -5.43 -17.67
N LEU A 77 3.46 -4.71 -16.57
CA LEU A 77 2.48 -5.06 -15.54
C LEU A 77 1.06 -5.09 -16.11
N ALA A 78 0.67 -4.05 -16.86
CA ALA A 78 -0.63 -3.97 -17.54
C ALA A 78 -0.85 -5.15 -18.49
N SER A 79 0.12 -5.43 -19.37
CA SER A 79 0.04 -6.54 -20.32
C SER A 79 -0.11 -7.90 -19.65
N LEU A 80 0.45 -8.06 -18.44
CA LEU A 80 0.38 -9.30 -17.68
C LEU A 80 -0.95 -9.47 -16.93
N LEU A 81 -1.45 -8.41 -16.30
CA LEU A 81 -2.68 -8.44 -15.50
C LEU A 81 -3.95 -8.31 -16.36
N TRP A 82 -3.87 -7.58 -17.46
CA TRP A 82 -4.98 -7.28 -18.38
C TRP A 82 -4.80 -7.93 -19.75
N LYS A 83 -4.07 -9.05 -19.84
CA LYS A 83 -3.77 -9.75 -21.10
C LYS A 83 -5.00 -10.02 -21.98
N ASP A 84 -6.17 -10.23 -21.37
CA ASP A 84 -7.45 -10.50 -22.02
C ASP A 84 -8.48 -9.36 -21.84
N ASP A 85 -8.09 -8.22 -21.25
CA ASP A 85 -8.99 -7.07 -21.05
C ASP A 85 -9.05 -6.23 -22.33
N ALA A 86 -10.27 -5.94 -22.81
CA ALA A 86 -10.49 -5.18 -24.04
C ALA A 86 -9.94 -3.74 -23.97
N ARG A 87 -9.71 -3.20 -22.77
CA ARG A 87 -9.16 -1.85 -22.55
C ARG A 87 -7.63 -1.81 -22.61
N LEU A 88 -6.95 -2.97 -22.66
CA LEU A 88 -5.49 -3.03 -22.65
C LEU A 88 -4.84 -2.19 -23.78
N PRO A 89 -5.29 -2.23 -25.05
CA PRO A 89 -4.68 -1.41 -26.11
C PRO A 89 -4.76 0.09 -25.81
N GLN A 90 -5.87 0.54 -25.24
CA GLN A 90 -6.05 1.93 -24.83
C GLN A 90 -5.11 2.28 -23.66
N LEU A 91 -5.04 1.43 -22.63
CA LEU A 91 -4.12 1.63 -21.51
C LEU A 91 -2.66 1.74 -21.98
N LEU A 92 -2.22 0.86 -22.89
CA LEU A 92 -0.85 0.91 -23.43
C LEU A 92 -0.59 2.19 -24.22
N SER A 93 -1.59 2.72 -24.91
CA SER A 93 -1.51 4.02 -25.58
C SER A 93 -1.37 5.16 -24.57
N GLU A 94 -2.24 5.21 -23.56
CA GLU A 94 -2.23 6.24 -22.50
C GLU A 94 -0.88 6.27 -21.76
N LEU A 95 -0.35 5.10 -21.39
CA LEU A 95 0.97 4.97 -20.75
C LEU A 95 2.14 5.34 -21.67
N SER A 96 1.99 5.24 -22.99
CA SER A 96 3.06 5.60 -23.94
C SER A 96 3.15 7.10 -24.19
N THR A 97 2.05 7.83 -23.99
CA THR A 97 1.98 9.28 -24.17
C THR A 97 2.09 10.05 -22.84
N ASP A 98 2.47 9.39 -21.75
CA ASP A 98 2.53 9.96 -20.39
C ASP A 98 1.19 10.59 -19.96
N GLN A 99 0.08 10.04 -20.46
CA GLN A 99 -1.25 10.57 -20.21
C GLN A 99 -1.82 9.99 -18.91
N HIS A 100 -1.59 10.67 -17.80
CA HIS A 100 -2.01 10.21 -16.47
C HIS A 100 -3.47 10.50 -16.07
N THR A 101 -4.33 10.77 -17.05
CA THR A 101 -5.74 11.16 -16.85
C THR A 101 -6.71 10.26 -17.59
N GLY A 102 -6.19 9.26 -18.29
CA GLY A 102 -6.97 8.43 -19.18
C GLY A 102 -7.93 7.51 -18.43
N PRO A 103 -9.12 7.23 -19.00
CA PRO A 103 -10.08 6.34 -18.35
C PRO A 103 -9.57 4.90 -18.26
N ALA A 104 -8.67 4.45 -19.15
CA ALA A 104 -8.12 3.09 -19.05
C ALA A 104 -7.08 2.98 -17.92
N GLU A 105 -6.22 3.99 -17.73
CA GLU A 105 -5.29 4.05 -16.60
C GLU A 105 -6.03 4.14 -15.26
N ASN A 106 -7.07 4.95 -15.14
CA ASN A 106 -7.88 5.01 -13.92
C ASN A 106 -8.55 3.66 -13.60
N ALA A 107 -9.11 3.00 -14.61
CA ALA A 107 -9.67 1.66 -14.42
C ALA A 107 -8.59 0.63 -14.04
N PHE A 108 -7.36 0.77 -14.54
CA PHE A 108 -6.24 -0.10 -14.18
C PHE A 108 -5.79 0.14 -12.74
N LYS A 109 -5.72 1.41 -12.33
CA LYS A 109 -5.48 1.79 -10.93
C LYS A 109 -6.51 1.16 -10.00
N GLU A 110 -7.79 1.24 -10.31
CA GLU A 110 -8.86 0.59 -9.55
C GLU A 110 -8.71 -0.94 -9.51
N HIS A 111 -8.26 -1.56 -10.61
CA HIS A 111 -7.97 -3.00 -10.64
C HIS A 111 -6.83 -3.37 -9.68
N LEU A 112 -5.73 -2.60 -9.66
CA LEU A 112 -4.63 -2.81 -8.72
C LEU A 112 -5.10 -2.61 -7.26
N GLN A 113 -5.92 -1.60 -7.01
CA GLN A 113 -6.54 -1.36 -5.70
C GLN A 113 -7.46 -2.52 -5.27
N SER A 114 -8.15 -3.19 -6.20
CA SER A 114 -8.91 -4.42 -5.90
C SER A 114 -7.98 -5.55 -5.51
N LYS A 115 -6.89 -5.77 -6.27
CA LYS A 115 -5.86 -6.78 -5.96
C LYS A 115 -5.20 -6.54 -4.60
N ALA A 116 -4.95 -5.28 -4.24
CA ALA A 116 -4.47 -4.90 -2.91
C ALA A 116 -5.47 -5.30 -1.83
N SER A 117 -6.75 -4.92 -1.99
CA SER A 117 -7.83 -5.26 -1.06
C SER A 117 -7.97 -6.77 -0.85
N GLU A 118 -8.01 -7.54 -1.93
CA GLU A 118 -8.12 -9.01 -1.90
C GLU A 118 -7.01 -9.64 -1.04
N ASN A 119 -5.77 -9.15 -1.20
CA ASN A 119 -4.63 -9.65 -0.46
C ASN A 119 -4.62 -9.18 1.00
N PHE A 120 -5.01 -7.94 1.29
CA PHE A 120 -5.17 -7.49 2.67
C PHE A 120 -6.27 -8.24 3.42
N ASP A 121 -7.40 -8.52 2.76
CA ASP A 121 -8.48 -9.32 3.34
C ASP A 121 -8.01 -10.76 3.61
N ARG A 122 -7.18 -11.32 2.72
CA ARG A 122 -6.57 -12.63 2.93
C ARG A 122 -5.58 -12.61 4.11
N ALA A 123 -4.70 -11.61 4.18
CA ALA A 123 -3.78 -11.42 5.29
C ALA A 123 -4.53 -11.37 6.62
N LEU A 124 -5.57 -10.53 6.70
CA LEU A 124 -6.42 -10.40 7.89
C LEU A 124 -7.08 -11.73 8.28
N ALA A 125 -7.61 -12.47 7.31
CA ALA A 125 -8.24 -13.76 7.57
C ALA A 125 -7.26 -14.84 8.08
N THR A 126 -5.96 -14.70 7.79
CA THR A 126 -4.92 -15.68 8.15
C THR A 126 -4.03 -15.27 9.32
N LYS A 127 -4.03 -14.00 9.74
CA LYS A 127 -3.10 -13.50 10.76
C LYS A 127 -3.34 -14.04 12.17
N GLY A 128 -4.52 -14.62 12.45
CA GLY A 128 -4.86 -15.09 13.79
C GLY A 128 -4.71 -14.01 14.86
N GLU A 129 -3.99 -14.32 15.94
CA GLU A 129 -3.73 -13.39 17.07
C GLU A 129 -2.51 -12.48 16.86
N HIS A 130 -1.82 -12.58 15.71
CA HIS A 130 -0.68 -11.71 15.44
C HIS A 130 -1.11 -10.25 15.32
N LEU A 131 -0.44 -9.37 16.09
CA LEU A 131 -0.56 -7.92 15.94
C LEU A 131 0.07 -7.49 14.63
N MET A 132 -0.69 -6.78 13.81
CA MET A 132 -0.31 -6.29 12.50
C MET A 132 -0.96 -4.91 12.23
N PRO A 133 -0.63 -3.88 13.02
CA PRO A 133 -1.22 -2.55 12.89
C PRO A 133 -1.05 -1.97 11.47
N ASP A 134 0.10 -2.20 10.82
CA ASP A 134 0.37 -1.74 9.46
C ASP A 134 -0.60 -2.31 8.40
N LEU A 135 -1.21 -3.48 8.66
CA LEU A 135 -2.25 -4.03 7.80
C LEU A 135 -3.51 -3.15 7.85
N PHE A 136 -3.89 -2.69 9.04
CA PHE A 136 -5.02 -1.78 9.21
C PHE A 136 -4.71 -0.40 8.63
N LEU A 137 -3.50 0.12 8.84
CA LEU A 137 -3.02 1.35 8.22
C LEU A 137 -3.16 1.28 6.70
N SER A 138 -2.59 0.24 6.08
CA SER A 138 -2.59 0.06 4.62
C SER A 138 -4.00 -0.09 4.04
N ARG A 139 -4.89 -0.81 4.74
CA ARG A 139 -6.31 -0.92 4.36
C ARG A 139 -7.03 0.42 4.47
N GLY A 140 -6.77 1.20 5.52
CA GLY A 140 -7.35 2.53 5.68
C GLY A 140 -6.88 3.48 4.57
N VAL A 141 -5.58 3.49 4.27
CA VAL A 141 -4.93 4.27 3.21
C VAL A 141 -5.48 3.92 1.82
N LEU A 142 -5.80 2.64 1.57
CA LEU A 142 -6.50 2.18 0.36
C LEU A 142 -7.94 2.72 0.28
N LEU A 143 -8.64 2.79 1.41
CA LEU A 143 -10.02 3.29 1.46
C LEU A 143 -10.08 4.81 1.28
N LEU A 144 -9.11 5.55 1.83
CA LEU A 144 -8.96 6.99 1.55
C LEU A 144 -8.79 7.26 0.05
N ASP A 145 -7.97 6.46 -0.64
CA ASP A 145 -7.76 6.56 -2.09
C ASP A 145 -9.05 6.32 -2.90
N LYS A 146 -9.95 5.49 -2.38
CA LYS A 146 -11.27 5.22 -2.97
C LYS A 146 -12.33 6.24 -2.57
N GLY A 147 -11.99 7.19 -1.70
CA GLY A 147 -12.90 8.19 -1.17
C GLY A 147 -13.84 7.68 -0.07
N ASP A 148 -13.63 6.47 0.47
CA ASP A 148 -14.43 5.89 1.55
C ASP A 148 -13.85 6.26 2.93
N MET A 149 -14.07 7.51 3.33
CA MET A 149 -13.53 8.07 4.57
C MET A 149 -14.08 7.37 5.81
N GLN A 150 -15.35 6.95 5.78
CA GLN A 150 -16.00 6.30 6.92
C GLN A 150 -15.41 4.91 7.18
N SER A 151 -15.17 4.12 6.13
CA SER A 151 -14.52 2.82 6.28
C SER A 151 -13.04 2.96 6.60
N ALA A 152 -12.35 3.95 6.03
CA ALA A 152 -10.95 4.23 6.34
C ALA A 152 -10.76 4.53 7.84
N LYS A 153 -11.60 5.41 8.40
CA LYS A 153 -11.62 5.72 9.84
C LYS A 153 -11.74 4.48 10.71
N LYS A 154 -12.59 3.51 10.33
CA LYS A 154 -12.72 2.24 11.08
C LYS A 154 -11.42 1.43 11.08
N GLN A 155 -10.67 1.42 9.97
CA GLN A 155 -9.39 0.73 9.91
C GLN A 155 -8.36 1.39 10.83
N PHE A 156 -8.24 2.72 10.79
CA PHE A 156 -7.30 3.42 11.66
C PHE A 156 -7.64 3.31 13.15
N VAL A 157 -8.93 3.21 13.52
CA VAL A 157 -9.30 2.89 14.91
C VAL A 157 -8.84 1.48 15.30
N ALA A 158 -9.02 0.49 14.42
CA ALA A 158 -8.52 -0.86 14.67
C ALA A 158 -6.99 -0.93 14.74
N GLU A 159 -6.28 -0.10 13.97
CA GLU A 159 -4.84 0.09 14.09
C GLU A 159 -4.45 0.59 15.49
N LEU A 160 -5.11 1.64 16.00
CA LEU A 160 -4.87 2.15 17.35
C LEU A 160 -5.04 1.06 18.43
N ASP A 161 -6.06 0.21 18.29
CA ASP A 161 -6.33 -0.89 19.21
C ASP A 161 -5.18 -1.93 19.22
N GLU A 162 -4.55 -2.20 18.07
CA GLU A 162 -3.38 -3.08 18.00
C GLU A 162 -2.09 -2.38 18.46
N LEU A 163 -1.92 -1.10 18.15
CA LEU A 163 -0.78 -0.30 18.60
C LEU A 163 -0.69 -0.23 20.13
N ALA A 164 -1.83 -0.13 20.82
CA ALA A 164 -1.90 -0.15 22.27
C ALA A 164 -1.30 -1.42 22.89
N GLN A 165 -1.29 -2.53 22.12
CA GLN A 165 -0.80 -3.84 22.54
C GLN A 165 0.67 -4.11 22.14
N LEU A 166 1.28 -3.27 21.30
CA LEU A 166 2.67 -3.48 20.84
C LEU A 166 3.69 -3.34 21.98
N PRO A 167 4.64 -4.27 22.16
CA PRO A 167 5.60 -4.20 23.26
C PRO A 167 6.69 -3.12 23.09
N SER A 168 6.95 -2.67 21.86
CA SER A 168 8.01 -1.69 21.55
C SER A 168 7.47 -0.24 21.58
N PRO A 169 7.94 0.62 22.50
CA PRO A 169 7.47 2.00 22.59
C PRO A 169 7.83 2.85 21.36
N GLU A 170 9.04 2.68 20.80
CA GLU A 170 9.52 3.47 19.65
C GLU A 170 8.73 3.12 18.38
N ALA A 171 8.61 1.82 18.06
CA ALA A 171 7.83 1.36 16.91
C ALA A 171 6.34 1.74 17.03
N ARG A 172 5.81 1.75 18.26
CA ARG A 172 4.46 2.22 18.53
C ARG A 172 4.31 3.71 18.25
N GLN A 173 5.29 4.54 18.63
CA GLN A 173 5.21 5.99 18.47
C GLN A 173 5.20 6.40 16.99
N GLU A 174 6.05 5.79 16.16
CA GLU A 174 6.05 6.04 14.71
C GLU A 174 4.70 5.72 14.06
N ALA A 175 4.14 4.56 14.40
CA ALA A 175 2.85 4.16 13.88
C ALA A 175 1.70 5.03 14.41
N LEU A 176 1.77 5.51 15.67
CA LEU A 176 0.79 6.46 16.20
C LEU A 176 0.78 7.78 15.41
N ILE A 177 1.94 8.31 15.03
CA ILE A 177 2.04 9.52 14.20
C ILE A 177 1.31 9.32 12.88
N ALA A 178 1.61 8.23 12.17
CA ALA A 178 0.98 7.88 10.90
C ALA A 178 -0.53 7.66 11.05
N CYS A 179 -0.95 6.93 12.07
CA CYS A 179 -2.35 6.62 12.33
C CYS A 179 -3.17 7.88 12.64
N TYR A 180 -2.68 8.75 13.54
CA TYR A 180 -3.37 9.99 13.89
C TYR A 180 -3.48 10.97 12.73
N TYR A 181 -2.44 11.07 11.90
CA TYR A 181 -2.50 11.90 10.69
C TYR A 181 -3.57 11.39 9.72
N ASN A 182 -3.58 10.09 9.43
CA ASN A 182 -4.57 9.52 8.51
C ASN A 182 -6.00 9.54 9.08
N LEU A 183 -6.17 9.44 10.40
CA LEU A 183 -7.44 9.73 11.07
C LEU A 183 -7.87 11.18 10.85
N ALA A 184 -6.94 12.14 10.93
CA ALA A 184 -7.25 13.54 10.66
C ALA A 184 -7.75 13.74 9.22
N VAL A 185 -7.08 13.13 8.24
CA VAL A 185 -7.48 13.14 6.83
C VAL A 185 -8.88 12.54 6.64
N ALA A 186 -9.16 11.40 7.29
CA ALA A 186 -10.48 10.77 7.23
C ALA A 186 -11.59 11.66 7.83
N GLU A 187 -11.35 12.25 9.01
CA GLU A 187 -12.30 13.14 9.67
C GLU A 187 -12.54 14.42 8.87
N GLU A 188 -11.50 15.01 8.28
CA GLU A 188 -11.63 16.18 7.40
C GLU A 188 -12.47 15.85 6.17
N GLY A 189 -12.23 14.71 5.53
CA GLY A 189 -13.01 14.22 4.41
C GLY A 189 -14.49 13.93 4.76
N LEU A 190 -14.79 13.65 6.02
CA LEU A 190 -16.16 13.53 6.55
C LEU A 190 -16.78 14.89 6.93
N GLY A 191 -16.02 15.99 6.85
CA GLY A 191 -16.46 17.33 7.28
C GLY A 191 -16.32 17.61 8.77
N ASN A 192 -15.76 16.68 9.55
CA ASN A 192 -15.57 16.77 11.00
C ASN A 192 -14.29 17.56 11.34
N SER A 193 -14.26 18.85 10.98
CA SER A 193 -13.01 19.64 11.06
C SER A 193 -12.44 19.81 12.47
N ARG A 194 -13.28 19.79 13.51
CA ARG A 194 -12.81 19.87 14.91
C ARG A 194 -12.13 18.57 15.34
N GLU A 195 -12.72 17.44 15.01
CA GLU A 195 -12.16 16.11 15.25
C GLU A 195 -10.85 15.96 14.46
N ALA A 196 -10.85 16.34 13.18
CA ALA A 196 -9.65 16.33 12.35
C ALA A 196 -8.52 17.16 12.99
N LEU A 197 -8.82 18.38 13.48
CA LEU A 197 -7.86 19.23 14.18
C LEU A 197 -7.33 18.57 15.46
N SER A 198 -8.21 17.91 16.21
CA SER A 198 -7.81 17.16 17.40
C SER A 198 -6.86 16.01 17.05
N ARG A 199 -7.09 15.28 15.96
CA ARG A 199 -6.25 14.14 15.54
C ARG A 199 -4.89 14.59 15.04
N ILE A 200 -4.83 15.61 14.18
CA ILE A 200 -3.54 16.09 13.65
C ILE A 200 -2.65 16.70 14.74
N ARG A 201 -3.24 17.31 15.79
CA ARG A 201 -2.49 17.76 16.98
C ARG A 201 -1.87 16.61 17.76
N LEU A 202 -2.55 15.46 17.87
CA LEU A 202 -1.97 14.25 18.46
C LEU A 202 -0.80 13.72 17.61
N ALA A 203 -0.93 13.71 16.28
CA ALA A 203 0.16 13.33 15.39
C ALA A 203 1.39 14.25 15.57
N GLU A 204 1.18 15.57 15.63
CA GLU A 204 2.25 16.55 15.85
C GLU A 204 2.92 16.33 17.21
N GLN A 205 2.13 16.15 18.26
CA GLN A 205 2.63 15.88 19.61
C GLN A 205 3.49 14.62 19.67
N GLU A 206 3.08 13.53 19.02
CA GLU A 206 3.87 12.29 18.99
C GLU A 206 5.17 12.47 18.18
N GLN A 207 5.12 13.22 17.08
CA GLN A 207 6.30 13.51 16.26
C GLN A 207 7.33 14.38 17.01
N ASP A 208 6.85 15.38 17.74
CA ASP A 208 7.70 16.25 18.57
C ASP A 208 8.37 15.46 19.70
N GLN A 209 7.64 14.53 20.33
CA GLN A 209 8.20 13.64 21.36
C GLN A 209 9.23 12.67 20.79
N LEU A 210 9.00 12.14 19.59
CA LEU A 210 9.96 11.26 18.91
C LEU A 210 11.25 12.00 18.53
N GLY A 211 11.19 13.31 18.30
CA GLY A 211 12.35 14.15 18.02
C GLY A 211 12.90 13.99 16.59
N ARG A 212 12.14 13.39 15.68
CA ARG A 212 12.48 13.28 14.24
C ARG A 212 11.23 13.41 13.37
N THR A 213 11.41 13.88 12.14
CA THR A 213 10.32 14.02 11.17
C THR A 213 9.93 12.67 10.56
N ILE A 214 8.70 12.24 10.79
CA ILE A 214 8.05 11.10 10.11
C ILE A 214 7.14 11.60 8.98
N ILE A 215 6.33 12.63 9.26
CA ILE A 215 5.43 13.28 8.30
C ILE A 215 5.94 14.70 8.05
N PRO A 216 6.57 14.95 6.90
CA PRO A 216 6.95 16.29 6.47
C PRO A 216 5.71 17.19 6.30
N GLY A 217 5.80 18.46 6.71
CA GLY A 217 4.69 19.42 6.55
C GLY A 217 3.52 19.27 7.53
N LEU A 218 3.61 18.36 8.50
CA LEU A 218 2.54 18.10 9.48
C LEU A 218 2.05 19.36 10.21
N SER A 219 2.97 20.24 10.61
CA SER A 219 2.63 21.52 11.26
C SER A 219 1.90 22.48 10.33
N ASP A 220 2.23 22.49 9.04
CA ASP A 220 1.57 23.35 8.04
C ASP A 220 0.14 22.86 7.79
N ASP A 221 -0.04 21.54 7.66
CA ASP A 221 -1.36 20.90 7.53
C ASP A 221 -2.24 21.20 8.76
N ARG A 222 -1.67 21.12 9.97
CA ARG A 222 -2.37 21.49 11.21
C ARG A 222 -2.79 22.96 11.22
N GLN A 223 -1.89 23.88 10.86
CA GLN A 223 -2.19 25.33 10.83
C GLN A 223 -3.31 25.67 9.83
N LYS A 224 -3.30 25.02 8.66
CA LYS A 224 -4.34 25.17 7.64
C LYS A 224 -5.71 24.71 8.17
N LEU A 225 -5.75 23.57 8.86
CA LEU A 225 -6.97 23.04 9.45
C LEU A 225 -7.49 23.92 10.59
N GLU A 226 -6.59 24.44 11.43
CA GLU A 226 -6.92 25.38 12.52
C GLU A 226 -7.55 26.67 11.99
N SER A 227 -7.00 27.22 10.91
CA SER A 227 -7.55 28.40 10.24
C SER A 227 -8.97 28.14 9.70
N THR A 228 -9.20 26.94 9.16
CA THR A 228 -10.50 26.52 8.63
C THR A 228 -11.55 26.40 9.73
N VAL A 229 -11.19 25.82 10.89
CA VAL A 229 -12.09 25.71 12.05
C VAL A 229 -12.42 27.10 12.61
N THR A 230 -11.41 27.95 12.77
CA THR A 230 -11.59 29.31 13.33
C THR A 230 -12.52 30.16 12.46
N ASN A 231 -12.38 30.08 11.13
CA ASN A 231 -13.25 30.83 10.21
C ASN A 231 -14.71 30.36 10.27
N ARG A 232 -14.97 29.04 10.46
CA ARG A 232 -16.32 28.50 10.57
C ARG A 232 -17.02 28.84 11.89
N ASP A 233 -16.27 29.11 12.96
CA ASP A 233 -16.83 29.53 14.24
C ASP A 233 -17.21 31.03 14.25
N HIS A 234 -16.86 31.78 13.19
CA HIS A 234 -17.17 33.20 13.02
C HIS A 234 -18.25 33.50 11.96
N GLU A 235 -18.79 32.47 11.31
CA GLU A 235 -19.97 32.53 10.41
C GLU A 235 -21.26 32.15 11.17
#